data_AF-A0A8I2E5Y8-F1
#
_entry.id   AF-A0A8I2E5Y8-F1
#
_cell.length_a   1.000
_cell.length_b   1.000
_cell.length_c   1.000
_cell.angle_alpha   90.00
_cell.angle_beta   90.00
_cell.angle_gamma   90.00
#
_symmetry.space_group_name_H-M   'P 1'
#
loop_
_entity.id
_entity.type
_entity.pdbx_description
1 polymer ?
#
loop_
_entity_poly.entity_id
_entity_poly.type
_entity_poly.pdbx_seq_one_letter_code
_entity_poly.pdbx_strand_id
1 'polypeptide(L)'
;MAAAYRLQAGDLTGWWRWVNPAHQARGVRPDGEVFLDGVAQVQLAGWCRVPAGHLARALPSWGAGSEMLAGYGGDGQGWVRWRTGADQWGPVVFGCRLCTARRGGAGVSWVYRARWQRLCTDHGRWLLDVGGGHVLEGLAVGPLAGELGRAQRRWACLARAGLDAGGAGGAPVEVFALARAVVCGWVGAGGVRGAGAGVGAAAGAGRGGHLTA
;
A
#
# COMPACT_ATOMS: atom_id res chain seq x y z
N MET A 1 -23.89 8.81 5.26
CA MET A 1 -25.12 7.99 5.23
C MET A 1 -25.55 7.54 6.62
N ALA A 2 -24.70 6.92 7.45
CA ALA A 2 -25.08 6.53 8.82
C ALA A 2 -25.51 7.73 9.71
N ALA A 3 -24.84 8.87 9.55
CA ALA A 3 -25.19 10.13 10.22
C ALA A 3 -26.62 10.65 9.94
N ALA A 4 -27.20 10.34 8.76
CA ALA A 4 -28.57 10.75 8.42
C ALA A 4 -29.63 9.94 9.19
N TYR A 5 -29.25 8.80 9.77
CA TYR A 5 -30.09 7.95 10.60
C TYR A 5 -29.67 7.93 12.08
N ARG A 6 -28.75 8.84 12.49
CA ARG A 6 -28.09 8.84 13.82
C ARG A 6 -27.38 7.53 14.19
N LEU A 7 -27.17 6.64 13.23
CA LEU A 7 -26.40 5.41 13.44
C LEU A 7 -24.91 5.74 13.31
N GLN A 8 -24.13 5.34 14.30
CA GLN A 8 -22.68 5.28 14.21
C GLN A 8 -22.27 4.00 13.50
N ALA A 9 -21.07 3.97 12.92
CA ALA A 9 -20.54 2.75 12.30
C ALA A 9 -20.54 1.57 13.29
N GLY A 10 -20.28 1.84 14.59
CA GLY A 10 -20.34 0.85 15.66
C GLY A 10 -21.72 0.19 15.82
N ASP A 11 -22.81 0.94 15.62
CA ASP A 11 -24.17 0.43 15.75
C ASP A 11 -24.50 -0.58 14.64
N LEU A 12 -23.87 -0.45 13.47
CA LEU A 12 -24.01 -1.39 12.36
C LEU A 12 -23.15 -2.65 12.58
N THR A 13 -21.98 -2.51 13.22
CA THR A 13 -21.08 -3.65 13.46
C THR A 13 -21.64 -4.70 14.43
N GLY A 14 -22.60 -4.34 15.28
CA GLY A 14 -23.27 -5.27 16.21
C GLY A 14 -24.24 -6.24 15.54
N TRP A 15 -24.62 -5.99 14.29
CA TRP A 15 -25.50 -6.87 13.50
C TRP A 15 -24.75 -8.03 12.84
N TRP A 16 -23.42 -8.08 12.95
CA TRP A 16 -22.59 -9.10 12.32
C TRP A 16 -21.80 -9.92 13.32
N ARG A 17 -21.54 -11.18 12.95
CA ARG A 17 -20.60 -12.06 13.65
C ARG A 17 -19.19 -11.82 13.15
N TRP A 18 -18.31 -11.48 14.06
CA TRP A 18 -16.91 -11.20 13.76
C TRP A 18 -16.08 -12.46 13.94
N VAL A 19 -15.39 -12.90 12.87
CA VAL A 19 -14.41 -14.00 12.95
C VAL A 19 -13.22 -13.61 13.83
N ASN A 20 -12.82 -12.33 13.74
CA ASN A 20 -11.82 -11.72 14.58
C ASN A 20 -12.32 -10.36 15.05
N PRO A 21 -11.94 -9.91 16.26
CA PRO A 21 -12.32 -8.57 16.70
C PRO A 21 -11.84 -7.55 15.67
N ALA A 22 -12.75 -6.70 15.19
CA ALA A 22 -12.38 -5.51 14.44
C ALA A 22 -11.35 -4.75 15.28
N HIS A 23 -10.19 -4.41 14.72
CA HIS A 23 -9.14 -3.72 15.47
C HIS A 23 -9.53 -2.25 15.70
N GLN A 24 -10.64 -1.99 16.40
CA GLN A 24 -11.17 -0.66 16.73
C GLN A 24 -10.24 0.13 17.67
N ALA A 25 -9.29 -0.55 18.33
CA ALA A 25 -8.41 0.01 19.36
C ALA A 25 -7.28 0.94 18.84
N ARG A 26 -7.04 1.03 17.52
CA ARG A 26 -5.95 1.87 16.96
C ARG A 26 -6.40 2.71 15.77
N GLY A 27 -7.51 3.43 15.91
CA GLY A 27 -7.99 4.38 14.90
C GLY A 27 -8.32 3.74 13.55
N VAL A 28 -8.78 4.57 12.60
CA VAL A 28 -9.08 4.12 11.23
C VAL A 28 -7.76 3.86 10.52
N ARG A 29 -7.41 2.58 10.32
CA ARG A 29 -6.31 2.22 9.45
C ARG A 29 -6.71 2.46 7.99
N PRO A 30 -5.91 3.19 7.21
CA PRO A 30 -6.24 3.51 5.81
C PRO A 30 -6.23 2.27 4.90
N ASP A 31 -5.57 1.20 5.31
CA ASP A 31 -5.52 -0.12 4.66
C ASP A 31 -6.36 -1.18 5.40
N GLY A 32 -7.23 -0.77 6.33
CA GLY A 32 -8.12 -1.70 7.03
C GLY A 32 -9.33 -2.08 6.17
N GLU A 33 -9.51 -3.37 5.92
CA GLU A 33 -10.57 -3.90 5.08
C GLU A 33 -11.48 -4.85 5.87
N VAL A 34 -12.76 -4.84 5.54
CA VAL A 34 -13.78 -5.71 6.13
C VAL A 34 -14.32 -6.62 5.04
N PHE A 35 -14.08 -7.91 5.18
CA PHE A 35 -14.60 -8.95 4.31
C PHE A 35 -15.99 -9.33 4.80
N LEU A 36 -16.92 -9.45 3.85
CA LEU A 36 -18.34 -9.67 4.10
C LEU A 36 -18.79 -10.95 3.40
N ASP A 37 -19.51 -11.83 4.09
CA ASP A 37 -20.19 -12.95 3.43
C ASP A 37 -21.41 -12.45 2.63
N GLY A 38 -22.08 -13.36 1.92
CA GLY A 38 -23.23 -13.00 1.08
C GLY A 38 -24.38 -12.35 1.86
N VAL A 39 -24.62 -12.77 3.12
CA VAL A 39 -25.68 -12.21 3.96
C VAL A 39 -25.33 -10.78 4.37
N ALA A 40 -24.11 -10.55 4.86
CA ALA A 40 -23.62 -9.23 5.25
C ALA A 40 -23.55 -8.26 4.05
N GLN A 41 -23.21 -8.76 2.86
CA GLN A 41 -23.25 -7.97 1.61
C GLN A 41 -24.66 -7.49 1.27
N VAL A 42 -25.65 -8.38 1.32
CA VAL A 42 -27.06 -8.03 1.06
C VAL A 42 -27.56 -7.01 2.09
N GLN A 43 -27.25 -7.21 3.37
CA GLN A 43 -27.61 -6.28 4.44
C GLN A 43 -26.98 -4.90 4.23
N LEU A 44 -25.67 -4.83 3.95
CA LEU A 44 -24.98 -3.57 3.72
C LEU A 44 -25.53 -2.82 2.49
N ALA A 45 -25.78 -3.54 1.39
CA ALA A 45 -26.41 -2.96 0.20
C ALA A 45 -27.80 -2.39 0.51
N GLY A 46 -28.60 -3.10 1.31
CA GLY A 46 -29.90 -2.67 1.78
C GLY A 46 -29.84 -1.41 2.65
N TRP A 47 -28.94 -1.38 3.64
CA TRP A 47 -28.75 -0.22 4.52
C TRP A 47 -28.25 1.02 3.77
N CYS A 48 -27.33 0.85 2.82
CA CYS A 48 -26.83 1.93 1.98
C CYS A 48 -27.84 2.36 0.92
N ARG A 49 -28.86 1.54 0.61
CA ARG A 49 -29.77 1.72 -0.53
C ARG A 49 -29.00 1.87 -1.86
N VAL A 50 -27.93 1.11 -1.99
CA VAL A 50 -27.03 1.12 -3.15
C VAL A 50 -26.98 -0.30 -3.72
N PRO A 51 -27.15 -0.49 -5.04
CA PRO A 51 -27.06 -1.81 -5.65
C PRO A 51 -25.70 -2.47 -5.36
N ALA A 52 -25.68 -3.78 -5.08
CA ALA A 52 -24.46 -4.53 -4.77
C ALA A 52 -23.34 -4.31 -5.81
N GLY A 53 -23.67 -4.18 -7.10
CA GLY A 53 -22.69 -3.91 -8.15
C GLY A 53 -21.96 -2.56 -8.03
N HIS A 54 -22.55 -1.55 -7.36
CA HIS A 54 -21.85 -0.30 -7.06
C HIS A 54 -20.87 -0.49 -5.89
N LEU A 55 -21.28 -1.22 -4.86
CA LEU A 55 -20.41 -1.56 -3.73
C LEU A 55 -19.25 -2.45 -4.18
N ALA A 56 -19.48 -3.41 -5.06
CA ALA A 56 -18.43 -4.24 -5.67
C ALA A 56 -17.38 -3.45 -6.44
N ARG A 57 -17.76 -2.30 -7.02
CA ARG A 57 -16.81 -1.38 -7.68
C ARG A 57 -16.10 -0.45 -6.72
N ALA A 58 -16.73 -0.13 -5.59
CA ALA A 58 -16.20 0.82 -4.61
C ALA A 58 -15.32 0.15 -3.54
N LEU A 59 -15.59 -1.11 -3.21
CA LEU A 59 -14.97 -1.85 -2.11
C LEU A 59 -14.09 -2.99 -2.66
N PRO A 60 -12.75 -2.89 -2.55
CA PRO A 60 -11.82 -3.89 -3.06
C PRO A 60 -12.06 -5.30 -2.50
N SER A 61 -12.49 -5.38 -1.24
CA SER A 61 -12.73 -6.62 -0.49
C SER A 61 -14.08 -7.29 -0.80
N TRP A 62 -14.98 -6.65 -1.56
CA TRP A 62 -16.35 -7.14 -1.78
C TRP A 62 -16.39 -8.55 -2.39
N GLY A 63 -15.63 -8.80 -3.44
CA GLY A 63 -15.61 -10.10 -4.12
C GLY A 63 -14.85 -11.20 -3.37
N ALA A 64 -13.98 -10.83 -2.43
CA ALA A 64 -13.09 -11.77 -1.73
C ALA A 64 -13.72 -12.39 -0.47
N GLY A 65 -14.91 -11.94 -0.07
CA GLY A 65 -15.55 -12.36 1.18
C GLY A 65 -15.88 -13.85 1.24
N SER A 66 -16.32 -14.45 0.14
CA SER A 66 -16.71 -15.87 0.06
C SER A 66 -15.53 -16.81 0.35
N GLU A 67 -14.36 -16.52 -0.19
CA GLU A 67 -13.13 -17.28 0.08
C GLU A 67 -12.62 -17.04 1.51
N MET A 68 -12.58 -15.77 1.93
CA MET A 68 -11.99 -15.37 3.21
C MET A 68 -12.80 -15.78 4.44
N LEU A 69 -14.07 -16.11 4.23
CA LEU A 69 -15.02 -16.59 5.23
C LEU A 69 -15.46 -18.04 4.96
N ALA A 70 -14.73 -18.78 4.13
CA ALA A 70 -15.00 -20.20 3.94
C ALA A 70 -15.02 -20.94 5.28
N GLY A 71 -16.08 -21.74 5.51
CA GLY A 71 -16.32 -22.41 6.79
C GLY A 71 -17.10 -21.61 7.83
N TYR A 72 -17.41 -20.33 7.56
CA TYR A 72 -18.32 -19.50 8.34
C TYR A 72 -19.64 -19.25 7.58
N GLY A 73 -20.71 -18.95 8.30
CA GLY A 73 -22.05 -18.74 7.73
C GLY A 73 -22.98 -19.96 7.77
N GLY A 74 -24.10 -19.87 7.06
CA GLY A 74 -25.12 -20.93 6.98
C GLY A 74 -26.20 -20.89 8.06
N ASP A 75 -26.11 -19.96 9.01
CA ASP A 75 -27.05 -19.74 10.12
C ASP A 75 -28.03 -18.57 9.88
N GLY A 76 -27.98 -17.95 8.70
CA GLY A 76 -28.77 -16.76 8.35
C GLY A 76 -28.23 -15.45 8.96
N GLN A 77 -27.14 -15.50 9.73
CA GLN A 77 -26.46 -14.34 10.25
C GLN A 77 -25.37 -13.87 9.27
N GLY A 78 -25.16 -12.55 9.17
CA GLY A 78 -24.02 -12.00 8.42
C GLY A 78 -22.70 -12.20 9.16
N TRP A 79 -21.72 -12.79 8.48
CA TRP A 79 -20.36 -12.96 8.98
C TRP A 79 -19.40 -11.96 8.34
N VAL A 80 -18.47 -11.48 9.17
CA VAL A 80 -17.45 -10.51 8.74
C VAL A 80 -16.09 -10.82 9.35
N ARG A 81 -15.04 -10.39 8.64
CA ARG A 81 -13.65 -10.51 9.08
C ARG A 81 -12.90 -9.23 8.76
N TRP A 82 -12.12 -8.75 9.73
CA TRP A 82 -11.21 -7.63 9.51
C TRP A 82 -9.84 -8.15 9.06
N ARG A 83 -9.22 -7.51 8.06
CA ARG A 83 -7.79 -7.69 7.74
C ARG A 83 -7.18 -6.40 7.22
N THR A 84 -5.85 -6.35 7.24
CA THR A 84 -5.09 -5.37 6.49
C THR A 84 -5.10 -5.74 5.01
N GLY A 85 -5.57 -4.84 4.15
CA GLY A 85 -5.59 -5.00 2.70
C GLY A 85 -4.21 -4.87 2.05
N ALA A 86 -3.22 -4.35 2.77
CA ALA A 86 -1.87 -4.15 2.24
C ALA A 86 -1.21 -5.44 1.72
N ASP A 87 -1.51 -6.58 2.33
CA ASP A 87 -0.98 -7.88 1.91
C ASP A 87 -1.59 -8.36 0.59
N GLN A 88 -2.83 -7.97 0.30
CA GLN A 88 -3.59 -8.44 -0.86
C GLN A 88 -3.55 -7.47 -2.04
N TRP A 89 -3.64 -6.17 -1.77
CA TRP A 89 -3.73 -5.11 -2.79
C TRP A 89 -2.50 -4.19 -2.82
N GLY A 90 -1.52 -4.43 -1.96
CA GLY A 90 -0.34 -3.57 -1.82
C GLY A 90 -0.62 -2.33 -0.98
N PRO A 91 0.33 -1.39 -0.89
CA PRO A 91 0.17 -0.24 0.00
C PRO A 91 -0.93 0.73 -0.46
N VAL A 92 -1.50 1.43 0.51
CA VAL A 92 -2.39 2.56 0.27
C VAL A 92 -1.59 3.85 0.12
N VAL A 93 -1.96 4.63 -0.89
CA VAL A 93 -1.43 5.98 -1.11
C VAL A 93 -2.57 6.98 -1.03
N PHE A 94 -2.24 8.22 -0.70
CA PHE A 94 -3.22 9.30 -0.80
C PHE A 94 -3.73 9.43 -2.23
N GLY A 95 -5.03 9.70 -2.38
CA GLY A 95 -5.63 10.09 -3.64
C GLY A 95 -5.24 11.53 -3.99
N CYS A 96 -5.23 11.85 -5.29
CA CYS A 96 -4.99 13.23 -5.70
C CYS A 96 -6.18 14.11 -5.29
N ARG A 97 -5.99 15.03 -4.33
CA ARG A 97 -7.03 15.97 -3.89
C ARG A 97 -7.72 16.72 -5.03
N LEU A 98 -6.99 17.09 -6.09
CA LEU A 98 -7.57 17.79 -7.24
C LEU A 98 -8.49 16.87 -8.05
N CYS A 99 -8.11 15.60 -8.26
CA CYS A 99 -9.01 14.61 -8.87
C CYS A 99 -10.25 14.39 -8.00
N THR A 100 -10.08 14.29 -6.68
CA THR A 100 -11.18 14.04 -5.74
C THR A 100 -12.14 15.23 -5.69
N ALA A 101 -11.61 16.45 -5.60
CA ALA A 101 -12.40 17.69 -5.65
C ALA A 101 -13.15 17.83 -6.97
N ARG A 102 -12.51 17.53 -8.11
CA ARG A 102 -13.16 17.55 -9.44
C ARG A 102 -14.36 16.58 -9.52
N ARG A 103 -14.36 15.50 -8.74
CA ARG A 103 -15.47 14.54 -8.65
C ARG A 103 -16.49 14.89 -7.55
N GLY A 104 -16.42 16.09 -6.96
CA GLY A 104 -17.31 16.53 -5.89
C GLY A 104 -16.98 15.94 -4.51
N GLY A 105 -15.82 15.30 -4.35
CA GLY A 105 -15.38 14.78 -3.06
C GLY A 105 -14.78 15.89 -2.19
N ALA A 106 -15.21 15.94 -0.93
CA ALA A 106 -14.65 16.82 0.10
C ALA A 106 -13.97 15.94 1.17
N GLY A 107 -12.65 15.81 1.13
CA GLY A 107 -11.89 15.09 2.14
C GLY A 107 -10.64 14.39 1.65
N VAL A 108 -9.91 13.81 2.60
CA VAL A 108 -8.79 12.91 2.32
C VAL A 108 -9.35 11.66 1.64
N SER A 109 -8.69 11.23 0.58
CA SER A 109 -8.99 9.98 -0.10
C SER A 109 -7.73 9.14 -0.16
N TRP A 110 -7.87 7.83 -0.24
CA TRP A 110 -6.76 6.90 -0.45
C TRP A 110 -7.17 5.83 -1.45
N VAL A 111 -6.16 5.24 -2.09
CA VAL A 111 -6.32 4.19 -3.09
C VAL A 111 -5.19 3.18 -2.94
N TYR A 112 -5.50 1.90 -3.14
CA TYR A 112 -4.47 0.87 -3.28
C TYR A 112 -3.71 1.08 -4.59
N ARG A 113 -2.41 1.34 -4.47
CA ARG A 113 -1.52 1.48 -5.63
C ARG A 113 -0.13 1.00 -5.30
N ALA A 114 0.43 0.22 -6.22
CA ALA A 114 1.81 -0.22 -6.12
C ALA A 114 2.78 0.97 -6.00
N ARG A 115 3.95 0.75 -5.38
CA ARG A 115 4.90 1.82 -5.05
C ARG A 115 5.37 2.63 -6.26
N TRP A 116 5.40 1.97 -7.40
CA TRP A 116 5.85 2.49 -8.68
C TRP A 116 4.72 3.08 -9.54
N GLN A 117 3.46 3.12 -9.09
CA GLN A 117 2.29 3.64 -9.85
C GLN A 117 1.59 4.82 -9.15
N ARG A 118 2.38 5.71 -8.56
CA ARG A 118 1.88 6.78 -7.67
C ARG A 118 1.75 8.14 -8.33
N LEU A 119 1.95 8.24 -9.64
CA LEU A 119 1.83 9.52 -10.31
C LEU A 119 0.37 9.77 -10.66
N CYS A 120 -0.16 10.91 -10.22
CA CYS A 120 -1.30 11.53 -10.86
C CYS A 120 -0.79 12.30 -12.08
N THR A 121 -0.97 11.72 -13.26
CA THR A 121 -0.53 12.34 -14.54
C THR A 121 -1.29 13.61 -14.84
N ASP A 122 -2.59 13.64 -14.53
CA ASP A 122 -3.47 14.77 -14.85
C ASP A 122 -3.08 16.05 -14.07
N HIS A 123 -2.49 15.90 -12.90
CA HIS A 123 -2.13 17.01 -12.02
C HIS A 123 -0.63 17.08 -11.70
N GLY A 124 0.19 16.23 -12.31
CA GLY A 124 1.65 16.21 -12.10
C GLY A 124 2.06 16.05 -10.63
N ARG A 125 1.41 15.13 -9.89
CA ARG A 125 1.66 14.91 -8.45
C ARG A 125 2.08 13.49 -8.15
N TRP A 126 3.18 13.32 -7.43
CA TRP A 126 3.59 12.06 -6.84
C TRP A 126 2.87 11.86 -5.51
N LEU A 127 2.06 10.81 -5.41
CA LEU A 127 1.23 10.50 -4.25
C LEU A 127 2.06 9.74 -3.19
N LEU A 128 1.89 10.08 -1.92
CA LEU A 128 2.67 9.48 -0.83
C LEU A 128 1.90 8.37 -0.10
N ASP A 129 2.65 7.50 0.58
CA ASP A 129 2.10 6.38 1.36
C ASP A 129 1.33 6.87 2.58
N VAL A 130 0.09 6.42 2.76
CA VAL A 130 -0.62 6.73 4.00
C VAL A 130 0.05 5.99 5.16
N GLY A 131 0.26 6.69 6.28
CA GLY A 131 0.95 6.13 7.45
C GLY A 131 2.47 6.12 7.35
N GLY A 132 3.07 6.71 6.30
CA GLY A 132 4.52 6.83 6.15
C GLY A 132 5.18 7.92 7.01
N GLY A 133 4.54 8.39 8.08
CA GLY A 133 5.08 9.36 9.04
C GLY A 133 5.22 10.80 8.54
N HIS A 134 4.70 11.11 7.34
CA HIS A 134 4.76 12.44 6.74
C HIS A 134 3.38 13.11 6.72
N VAL A 135 3.36 14.45 6.80
CA VAL A 135 2.13 15.25 6.79
C VAL A 135 1.61 15.51 5.37
N LEU A 136 2.48 15.37 4.36
CA LEU A 136 2.17 15.69 2.97
C LEU A 136 1.42 14.54 2.28
N GLU A 137 0.36 14.85 1.54
CA GLU A 137 -0.36 13.84 0.76
C GLU A 137 0.30 13.54 -0.60
N GLY A 138 1.07 14.50 -1.12
CA GLY A 138 1.73 14.36 -2.40
C GLY A 138 2.69 15.51 -2.69
N LEU A 139 3.67 15.22 -3.55
CA LEU A 139 4.68 16.16 -4.02
C LEU A 139 4.35 16.60 -5.45
N ALA A 140 4.43 17.89 -5.72
CA ALA A 140 4.37 18.37 -7.10
C ALA A 140 5.66 17.97 -7.81
N VAL A 141 5.56 17.26 -8.93
CA VAL A 141 6.72 16.84 -9.74
C VAL A 141 6.92 17.70 -10.98
N GLY A 142 6.08 18.73 -11.16
CA GLY A 142 6.25 19.79 -12.15
C GLY A 142 6.68 19.29 -13.54
N PRO A 143 7.83 19.76 -14.08
CA PRO A 143 8.28 19.40 -15.42
C PRO A 143 8.61 17.92 -15.60
N LEU A 144 8.91 17.19 -14.51
CA LEU A 144 9.23 15.77 -14.55
C LEU A 144 8.00 14.88 -14.73
N ALA A 145 6.78 15.42 -14.60
CA ALA A 145 5.54 14.65 -14.70
C ALA A 145 5.45 13.82 -15.99
N GLY A 146 5.85 14.41 -17.13
CA GLY A 146 5.82 13.71 -18.43
C GLY A 146 6.79 12.54 -18.49
N GLU A 147 8.01 12.71 -17.98
CA GLU A 147 9.03 11.66 -17.96
C GLU A 147 8.67 10.55 -16.97
N LEU A 148 8.29 10.91 -15.75
CA LEU A 148 7.82 9.96 -14.75
C LEU A 148 6.60 9.18 -15.24
N GLY A 149 5.68 9.83 -15.96
CA GLY A 149 4.53 9.16 -16.57
C GLY A 149 4.94 8.15 -17.64
N ARG A 150 5.94 8.46 -18.48
CA ARG A 150 6.50 7.50 -19.44
C ARG A 150 7.19 6.33 -18.74
N ALA A 151 7.99 6.61 -17.71
CA ALA A 151 8.66 5.58 -16.92
C ALA A 151 7.65 4.61 -16.26
N GLN A 152 6.58 5.14 -15.67
CA GLN A 152 5.53 4.32 -15.06
C GLN A 152 4.79 3.44 -16.07
N ARG A 153 4.48 3.96 -17.27
CA ARG A 153 3.85 3.16 -18.33
C ARG A 153 4.77 2.04 -18.80
N ARG A 154 6.05 2.34 -19.04
CA ARG A 154 7.05 1.33 -19.43
C ARG A 154 7.15 0.24 -18.37
N TRP A 155 7.22 0.62 -17.10
CA TRP A 155 7.27 -0.33 -16.00
C TRP A 155 5.99 -1.18 -15.90
N ALA A 156 4.80 -0.58 -16.07
CA ALA A 156 3.55 -1.33 -16.09
C ALA A 156 3.46 -2.33 -17.27
N CYS A 157 4.07 -2.00 -18.41
CA CYS A 157 4.20 -2.95 -19.52
C CYS A 157 5.17 -4.09 -19.17
N LEU A 158 6.34 -3.77 -18.59
CA LEU A 158 7.32 -4.78 -18.18
C LEU A 158 6.79 -5.71 -17.08
N ALA A 159 6.09 -5.16 -16.09
CA ALA A 159 5.49 -5.96 -15.02
C ALA A 159 4.44 -6.94 -15.57
N ARG A 160 3.61 -6.51 -16.53
CA ARG A 160 2.64 -7.40 -17.20
C ARG A 160 3.36 -8.49 -18.00
N ALA A 161 4.30 -8.09 -18.86
CA ALA A 161 5.06 -9.04 -19.67
C ALA A 161 5.86 -10.05 -18.84
N GLY A 162 6.43 -9.63 -17.70
CA GLY A 162 7.17 -10.52 -16.79
C GLY A 162 6.27 -11.50 -16.04
N LEU A 163 5.05 -11.09 -15.67
CA LEU A 163 4.03 -11.99 -15.09
C LEU A 163 3.52 -13.00 -16.13
N ASP A 164 3.35 -12.57 -17.38
CA ASP A 164 2.88 -13.43 -18.48
C ASP A 164 3.95 -14.43 -18.96
N ALA A 165 5.24 -14.08 -18.83
CA ALA A 165 6.35 -14.91 -19.32
C ALA A 165 6.89 -15.93 -18.31
N GLY A 166 6.34 -16.02 -17.09
CA GLY A 166 6.86 -16.89 -16.01
C GLY A 166 8.35 -16.65 -15.71
N GLY A 167 8.87 -15.46 -16.03
CA GLY A 167 10.30 -15.22 -16.23
C GLY A 167 11.06 -14.95 -14.93
N ALA A 168 12.34 -15.33 -14.92
CA ALA A 168 13.34 -15.19 -13.85
C ALA A 168 13.70 -13.74 -13.44
N GLY A 169 12.86 -12.75 -13.76
CA GLY A 169 12.96 -11.40 -13.22
C GLY A 169 12.26 -11.34 -11.88
N GLY A 170 12.99 -11.03 -10.81
CA GLY A 170 12.43 -10.90 -9.46
C GLY A 170 11.13 -10.08 -9.46
N ALA A 171 10.19 -10.44 -8.58
CA ALA A 171 8.87 -9.84 -8.57
C ALA A 171 8.99 -8.31 -8.55
N PRO A 172 8.13 -7.54 -9.26
CA PRO A 172 8.26 -6.07 -9.37
C PRO A 172 8.45 -5.34 -8.02
N VAL A 173 7.94 -5.93 -6.95
CA VAL A 173 8.14 -5.49 -5.57
C VAL A 173 9.60 -5.57 -5.10
N GLU A 174 10.33 -6.62 -5.45
CA GLU A 174 11.72 -6.87 -5.07
C GLU A 174 12.66 -5.89 -5.77
N VAL A 175 12.47 -5.68 -7.08
CA VAL A 175 13.28 -4.73 -7.86
C VAL A 175 13.11 -3.32 -7.30
N PHE A 176 11.87 -2.92 -6.98
CA PHE A 176 11.61 -1.61 -6.40
C PHE A 176 12.13 -1.50 -4.95
N ALA A 177 12.04 -2.58 -4.17
CA ALA A 177 12.60 -2.62 -2.82
C ALA A 177 14.13 -2.48 -2.85
N LEU A 178 14.81 -3.18 -3.76
CA LEU A 178 16.26 -3.06 -3.98
C LEU A 178 16.64 -1.65 -4.41
N ALA A 179 15.99 -1.10 -5.44
CA ALA A 179 16.24 0.26 -5.91
C ALA A 179 16.05 1.28 -4.78
N ARG A 180 14.98 1.15 -3.99
CA ARG A 180 14.76 1.98 -2.80
C ARG A 180 15.88 1.83 -1.78
N ALA A 181 16.32 0.60 -1.49
CA ALA A 181 17.39 0.35 -0.52
C ALA A 181 18.71 1.00 -0.97
N VAL A 182 19.07 0.89 -2.25
CA VAL A 182 20.26 1.53 -2.82
C VAL A 182 20.19 3.05 -2.68
N VAL A 183 19.08 3.66 -3.09
CA VAL A 183 18.89 5.12 -2.99
C VAL A 183 18.93 5.58 -1.53
N CYS A 184 18.21 4.91 -0.63
CA CYS A 184 18.23 5.24 0.79
C CYS A 184 19.62 5.06 1.41
N GLY A 185 20.39 4.06 0.97
CA GLY A 185 21.77 3.84 1.39
C GLY A 185 22.70 4.99 1.01
N TRP A 186 22.54 5.58 -0.17
CA TRP A 186 23.33 6.74 -0.61
C TRP A 186 23.02 8.00 0.19
N VAL A 187 21.75 8.24 0.51
CA VAL A 187 21.33 9.44 1.26
C VAL A 187 21.61 9.28 2.77
N GLY A 188 21.50 8.06 3.31
CA GLY A 188 21.81 7.74 4.71
C GLY A 188 23.30 7.73 5.04
N ALA A 189 24.17 7.54 4.04
CA ALA A 189 25.62 7.58 4.19
C ALA A 189 26.21 9.01 4.18
N GLY A 190 25.40 10.05 3.97
CA GLY A 190 25.83 11.45 3.87
C GLY A 190 26.19 12.14 5.20
N GLY A 191 26.28 11.41 6.31
CA GLY A 191 26.60 11.94 7.64
C GLY A 191 28.00 11.58 8.13
N VAL A 192 28.96 12.48 7.88
CA VAL A 192 30.24 12.68 8.61
C VAL A 192 31.34 11.61 8.42
N ARG A 193 32.42 11.99 7.71
CA ARG A 193 33.77 12.21 8.29
C ARG A 193 34.72 12.81 7.26
N GLY A 194 34.83 14.14 7.29
CA GLY A 194 36.14 14.77 7.18
C GLY A 194 36.78 14.70 8.56
N ALA A 195 37.89 13.98 8.68
CA ALA A 195 38.83 14.12 9.78
C ALA A 195 40.19 13.57 9.34
N GLY A 196 41.11 14.51 9.11
CA GLY A 196 42.48 14.38 9.58
C GLY A 196 43.40 13.43 8.82
N ALA A 197 44.31 14.04 8.06
CA ALA A 197 45.63 13.49 7.78
C ALA A 197 46.28 12.91 9.05
N GLY A 198 46.93 11.77 8.90
CA GLY A 198 47.65 11.06 9.95
C GLY A 198 48.63 10.06 9.33
N VAL A 199 49.79 10.60 8.96
CA VAL A 199 51.06 9.95 8.63
C VAL A 199 51.32 8.69 9.46
N GLY A 200 51.82 7.60 8.85
CA GLY A 200 52.31 6.46 9.64
C GLY A 200 52.75 5.21 8.88
N ALA A 201 53.94 5.28 8.31
CA ALA A 201 54.93 4.21 8.16
C ALA A 201 54.56 2.91 7.41
N ALA A 202 55.20 2.79 6.24
CA ALA A 202 55.64 1.51 5.70
C ALA A 202 56.55 0.77 6.70
N ALA A 203 56.31 -0.53 6.86
CA ALA A 203 57.32 -1.47 7.35
C ALA A 203 57.18 -2.76 6.55
N GLY A 204 58.05 -2.90 5.55
CA GLY A 204 58.37 -4.19 4.96
C GLY A 204 59.40 -4.90 5.84
N ALA A 205 59.12 -6.16 6.15
CA ALA A 205 60.08 -7.19 6.49
C ALA A 205 59.35 -8.50 6.14
N GLY A 206 59.86 -9.42 5.33
CA GLY A 206 61.25 -9.87 5.21
C GLY A 206 61.21 -11.38 5.47
N ARG A 207 61.48 -12.16 4.42
CA ARG A 207 61.45 -13.63 4.39
C ARG A 207 62.47 -14.27 5.34
N GLY A 208 62.15 -15.50 5.78
CA GLY A 208 63.07 -16.51 6.36
C GLY A 208 62.29 -17.32 7.41
N GLY A 209 61.97 -18.61 7.28
CA GLY A 209 62.69 -19.70 6.63
C GLY A 209 63.60 -20.39 7.65
N HIS A 210 63.10 -21.38 8.41
CA HIS A 210 63.74 -22.69 8.57
C HIS A 210 62.96 -23.62 9.53
N LEU A 211 62.64 -24.80 9.00
CA LEU A 211 62.34 -26.04 9.71
C LEU A 211 63.64 -26.70 10.16
N THR A 212 63.67 -27.21 11.38
CA THR A 212 64.42 -28.39 11.87
C THR A 212 63.59 -28.95 13.03
N ALA A 213 62.97 -30.12 12.87
CA ALA A 213 63.48 -31.45 13.24
C ALA A 213 63.37 -31.70 14.75
#